data_AF-A0A542RKR2-F1
#
_entry.id   AF-A0A542RKR2-F1
#
_cell.length_a   1.000
_cell.length_b   1.000
_cell.length_c   1.000
_cell.angle_alpha   90.00
_cell.angle_beta   90.00
_cell.angle_gamma   90.00
#
_symmetry.space_group_name_H-M   'P 1'
#
loop_
_entity.id
_entity.type
_entity.pdbx_description
1 polymer ?
#
loop_
_entity_poly.entity_id
_entity_poly.type
_entity_poly.pdbx_seq_one_letter_code
_entity_poly.pdbx_strand_id
1 'polypeptide(L)'
;MFVLANGLIAGLGLAAFLALGDGLFDTNTFPVLIDVSYVPGMENLPSIVELLIHLLISVIVAFFLMHFYPRERKARSVRYLLYWMLGFSVAFFPFSLLSQSAMSLAAFLIWVLGHLLYTAMLAIQVGRNR
;
A
#
# COMPACT_ATOMS: atom_id res chain seq x y z
N MET A 1 4.32 19.74 -1.12
CA MET A 1 5.13 19.12 -2.20
C MET A 1 5.84 17.86 -1.74
N PHE A 2 6.51 17.88 -0.59
CA PHE A 2 7.28 16.74 -0.07
C PHE A 2 6.46 15.44 0.12
N VAL A 3 5.30 15.51 0.80
CA VAL A 3 4.43 14.34 1.04
C VAL A 3 3.83 13.78 -0.26
N LEU A 4 3.46 14.66 -1.20
CA LEU A 4 2.91 14.26 -2.51
C LEU A 4 3.92 13.37 -3.25
N ALA A 5 5.14 13.86 -3.46
CA ALA A 5 6.16 13.11 -4.19
C ALA A 5 6.52 11.79 -3.48
N ASN A 6 6.64 11.81 -2.16
CA ASN A 6 6.92 10.63 -1.35
C ASN A 6 5.84 9.56 -1.45
N GLY A 7 4.57 9.97 -1.33
CA GLY A 7 3.42 9.08 -1.49
C GLY A 7 3.38 8.49 -2.88
N LEU A 8 3.55 9.29 -3.93
CA LEU A 8 3.57 8.81 -5.32
C LEU A 8 4.72 7.83 -5.57
N ILE A 9 5.95 8.13 -5.13
CA ILE A 9 7.12 7.27 -5.31
C ILE A 9 6.93 5.94 -4.56
N ALA A 10 6.48 5.99 -3.30
CA ALA A 10 6.24 4.79 -2.51
C ALA A 10 5.07 3.97 -3.07
N GLY A 11 3.98 4.63 -3.48
CA GLY A 11 2.81 3.99 -4.09
C GLY A 11 3.13 3.32 -5.42
N LEU A 12 3.91 3.98 -6.29
CA LEU A 12 4.40 3.36 -7.54
C LEU A 12 5.34 2.18 -7.25
N GLY A 13 6.22 2.31 -6.24
CA GLY A 13 7.09 1.21 -5.82
C GLY A 13 6.31 -0.01 -5.33
N LEU A 14 5.26 0.21 -4.52
CA LEU A 14 4.34 -0.83 -4.08
C LEU A 14 3.60 -1.47 -5.26
N ALA A 15 3.00 -0.66 -6.13
CA ALA A 15 2.28 -1.13 -7.31
C ALA A 15 3.16 -2.00 -8.21
N ALA A 16 4.38 -1.54 -8.50
CA ALA A 16 5.34 -2.29 -9.30
C ALA A 16 5.76 -3.60 -8.62
N PHE A 17 5.96 -3.60 -7.30
CA PHE A 17 6.31 -4.80 -6.55
C PHE A 17 5.19 -5.85 -6.59
N LEU A 18 3.93 -5.45 -6.37
CA LEU A 18 2.79 -6.37 -6.43
C LEU A 18 2.58 -6.90 -7.85
N ALA A 19 2.66 -6.05 -8.87
CA ALA A 19 2.53 -6.48 -10.27
C ALA A 19 3.62 -7.47 -10.68
N LEU A 20 4.85 -7.27 -10.19
CA LEU A 20 5.94 -8.23 -10.38
C LEU A 20 5.66 -9.55 -9.63
N GLY A 21 5.18 -9.48 -8.39
CA GLY A 21 4.79 -10.65 -7.60
C GLY A 21 3.70 -11.46 -8.31
N ASP A 22 2.69 -10.80 -8.84
CA ASP A 22 1.61 -11.44 -9.60
C ASP A 22 2.13 -12.17 -10.84
N GLY A 23 3.01 -11.55 -11.61
CA GLY A 23 3.62 -12.19 -12.78
C GLY A 23 4.54 -13.38 -12.47
N LEU A 24 5.16 -13.40 -11.28
CA LEU A 24 6.10 -14.45 -10.87
C LEU A 24 5.42 -15.63 -10.15
N PHE A 25 4.34 -15.37 -9.41
CA PHE A 25 3.70 -16.34 -8.52
C PHE A 25 2.25 -16.66 -8.91
N ASP A 26 1.76 -16.13 -10.03
CA ASP A 26 0.40 -16.33 -10.55
C ASP A 26 -0.67 -15.92 -9.52
N THR A 27 -0.48 -14.73 -8.95
CA THR A 27 -1.39 -14.11 -7.97
C THR A 27 -2.11 -12.88 -8.53
N ASN A 28 -3.07 -12.33 -7.79
CA ASN A 28 -3.85 -11.14 -8.18
C ASN A 28 -3.78 -10.02 -7.13
N THR A 29 -2.61 -9.81 -6.51
CA THR A 29 -2.41 -8.81 -5.45
C THR A 29 -2.44 -7.37 -5.94
N PHE A 30 -1.92 -7.08 -7.12
CA PHE A 30 -1.98 -5.76 -7.74
C PHE A 30 -3.41 -5.39 -8.12
N PRO A 31 -4.20 -6.23 -8.82
CA PRO A 31 -5.62 -5.98 -9.02
C PRO A 31 -6.37 -5.73 -7.71
N VAL A 32 -6.16 -6.55 -6.68
CA VAL A 32 -6.77 -6.35 -5.35
C VAL A 32 -6.38 -5.00 -4.73
N LEU A 33 -5.14 -4.55 -4.93
CA LEU A 33 -4.70 -3.25 -4.40
C LEU A 33 -5.44 -2.11 -5.07
N ILE A 34 -5.62 -2.14 -6.40
CA ILE A 34 -6.14 -1.00 -7.14
C ILE A 34 -7.65 -1.02 -7.35
N ASP A 35 -8.31 -2.15 -7.10
CA ASP A 35 -9.74 -2.31 -7.34
C ASP A 35 -10.55 -1.26 -6.55
N VAL A 36 -11.39 -0.53 -7.28
CA VAL A 36 -12.35 0.44 -6.76
C VAL A 36 -13.77 0.14 -7.23
N SER A 37 -13.99 -0.99 -7.92
CA SER A 37 -15.29 -1.36 -8.49
C SER A 37 -16.38 -1.54 -7.45
N TYR A 38 -16.01 -1.84 -6.20
CA TYR A 38 -16.92 -1.93 -5.07
C TYR A 38 -17.40 -0.56 -4.54
N VAL A 39 -16.84 0.55 -5.02
CA VAL A 39 -17.30 1.90 -4.70
C VAL A 39 -18.41 2.30 -5.68
N PRO A 40 -19.63 2.63 -5.19
CA PRO A 40 -20.73 3.03 -6.06
C PRO A 40 -20.34 4.17 -7.01
N GLY A 41 -20.54 3.97 -8.31
CA GLY A 41 -20.19 4.95 -9.35
C GLY A 41 -18.75 4.88 -9.87
N MET A 42 -17.94 3.92 -9.41
CA MET A 42 -16.57 3.64 -9.91
C MET A 42 -16.44 2.27 -10.59
N GLU A 43 -17.58 1.69 -10.99
CA GLU A 43 -17.64 0.40 -11.66
C GLU A 43 -17.05 0.49 -13.08
N ASN A 44 -16.33 -0.54 -13.52
CA ASN A 44 -15.78 -0.69 -14.87
C ASN A 44 -14.80 0.42 -15.31
N LEU A 45 -14.09 1.04 -14.36
CA LEU A 45 -13.05 2.00 -14.70
C LEU A 45 -11.86 1.31 -15.39
N PRO A 46 -11.18 1.98 -16.33
CA PRO A 46 -9.93 1.46 -16.87
C PRO A 46 -8.88 1.33 -15.75
N SER A 47 -8.11 0.25 -15.72
CA SER A 47 -7.13 -0.02 -14.65
C SER A 47 -6.12 1.11 -14.42
N ILE A 48 -5.80 1.90 -15.45
CA ILE A 48 -4.94 3.08 -15.29
C ILE A 48 -5.60 4.17 -14.42
N VAL A 49 -6.92 4.35 -14.53
CA VAL A 49 -7.68 5.30 -13.70
C VAL A 49 -7.77 4.80 -12.27
N GLU A 50 -8.01 3.50 -12.07
CA GLU A 50 -8.02 2.85 -10.75
C GLU A 50 -6.68 3.01 -10.04
N LEU A 51 -5.56 2.79 -10.75
CA LEU A 51 -4.21 3.03 -10.24
C LEU A 51 -4.02 4.49 -9.84
N LEU A 52 -4.46 5.46 -10.65
CA LEU A 52 -4.33 6.88 -10.32
C LEU A 52 -5.14 7.25 -9.07
N ILE A 53 -6.34 6.70 -8.90
CA ILE A 53 -7.15 6.86 -7.68
C ILE A 53 -6.39 6.28 -6.47
N HIS A 54 -5.82 5.09 -6.62
CA HIS A 54 -5.05 4.47 -5.54
C HIS A 54 -3.74 5.20 -5.23
N LEU A 55 -3.08 5.81 -6.20
CA LEU A 55 -1.93 6.69 -5.95
C LEU A 55 -2.32 7.94 -5.16
N LEU A 56 -3.52 8.48 -5.37
CA LEU A 56 -4.05 9.55 -4.51
C LEU A 56 -4.29 9.06 -3.08
N ILE A 57 -4.87 7.86 -2.90
CA ILE A 57 -5.02 7.22 -1.59
C ILE A 57 -3.65 7.03 -0.92
N SER A 58 -2.64 6.61 -1.68
CA SER A 58 -1.26 6.47 -1.18
C SER A 58 -0.70 7.80 -0.67
N VAL A 59 -0.94 8.93 -1.34
CA VAL A 59 -0.55 10.26 -0.84
C VAL A 59 -1.22 10.57 0.51
N ILE A 60 -2.50 10.24 0.66
CA ILE A 60 -3.24 10.43 1.92
C ILE A 60 -2.63 9.55 3.03
N VAL A 61 -2.41 8.27 2.76
CA VAL A 61 -1.76 7.34 3.70
C VAL A 61 -0.37 7.82 4.08
N ALA A 62 0.43 8.26 3.11
CA ALA A 62 1.76 8.81 3.34
C ALA A 62 1.71 10.05 4.23
N PHE A 63 0.74 10.95 4.01
CA PHE A 63 0.54 12.11 4.88
C PHE A 63 0.35 11.68 6.33
N PHE A 64 -0.61 10.80 6.62
CA PHE A 64 -0.87 10.34 7.98
C PHE A 64 0.33 9.62 8.59
N LEU A 65 0.97 8.73 7.84
CA LEU A 65 2.13 7.99 8.32
C LEU A 65 3.29 8.93 8.68
N MET A 66 3.63 9.87 7.79
CA MET A 66 4.77 10.78 7.97
C MET A 66 4.52 11.86 9.01
N HIS A 67 3.29 12.41 9.05
CA HIS A 67 2.90 13.47 9.98
C HIS A 67 2.93 12.98 11.43
N PHE A 68 2.36 11.79 11.68
CA PHE A 68 2.31 11.19 13.02
C PHE A 68 3.54 10.33 13.36
N TYR A 69 4.56 10.29 12.50
CA TYR A 69 5.75 9.48 12.73
C TYR A 69 6.51 9.93 14.00
N PRO A 70 6.76 9.04 14.98
CA PRO A 70 7.40 9.41 16.24
C PRO A 70 8.80 10.03 16.07
N ARG A 71 9.13 11.03 16.89
CA ARG A 71 10.41 11.77 16.82
C ARG A 71 11.53 11.24 17.72
N GLU A 72 11.22 10.69 18.89
CA GLU A 72 12.21 10.67 19.98
C GLU A 72 12.71 9.28 20.42
N ARG A 73 12.11 8.17 19.94
CA ARG A 73 12.55 6.81 20.34
C ARG A 73 12.41 5.80 19.21
N LYS A 74 13.51 5.14 18.82
CA LYS A 74 13.52 4.05 17.81
C LYS A 74 12.48 2.97 18.11
N ALA A 75 12.36 2.54 19.38
CA ALA A 75 11.36 1.55 19.79
C ALA A 75 9.90 2.01 19.54
N ARG A 76 9.62 3.31 19.71
CA ARG A 76 8.30 3.89 19.44
C ARG A 76 8.02 3.93 17.93
N SER A 77 9.03 4.23 17.12
CA SER A 77 8.93 4.22 15.64
C SER A 77 8.71 2.81 15.09
N VAL A 78 9.40 1.78 15.61
CA VAL A 78 9.17 0.39 15.22
C VAL A 78 7.75 -0.05 15.57
N ARG A 79 7.31 0.18 16.81
CA ARG A 79 5.95 -0.15 17.23
C ARG A 79 4.89 0.57 16.38
N TYR A 80 5.14 1.83 16.03
CA TYR A 80 4.27 2.60 15.13
C TYR A 80 4.16 1.97 13.73
N LEU A 81 5.28 1.58 13.13
CA LEU A 81 5.29 0.90 11.83
C LEU A 81 4.63 -0.48 11.88
N LEU A 82 4.80 -1.23 12.98
CA LEU A 82 4.13 -2.51 13.18
C LEU A 82 2.62 -2.37 13.22
N TYR A 83 2.08 -1.27 13.77
CA TYR A 83 0.63 -1.03 13.74
C TYR A 83 0.12 -0.76 12.32
N TRP A 84 0.87 -0.01 11.52
CA TRP A 84 0.56 0.16 10.09
C TRP A 84 0.61 -1.16 9.35
N MET A 85 1.66 -1.96 9.57
CA MET A 85 1.78 -3.29 8.97
C MET A 85 0.64 -4.21 9.37
N LEU A 86 0.23 -4.21 10.63
CA LEU A 86 -0.96 -4.97 11.07
C LEU A 86 -2.21 -4.50 10.34
N GLY A 87 -2.41 -3.19 10.21
CA GLY A 87 -3.52 -2.61 9.44
C GLY A 87 -3.52 -3.07 7.99
N PHE A 88 -2.39 -3.00 7.29
CA PHE A 88 -2.27 -3.46 5.91
C PHE A 88 -2.48 -4.97 5.77
N SER A 89 -1.92 -5.78 6.68
CA SER A 89 -2.14 -7.23 6.69
C SER A 89 -3.61 -7.58 6.88
N VAL A 90 -4.32 -6.88 7.77
CA VAL A 90 -5.76 -7.08 7.97
C VAL A 90 -6.56 -6.60 6.77
N ALA A 91 -6.15 -5.50 6.12
CA ALA A 91 -6.84 -4.95 4.96
C ALA A 91 -6.86 -5.89 3.73
N PHE A 92 -5.91 -6.84 3.66
CA PHE A 92 -5.91 -7.85 2.59
C PHE A 92 -7.23 -8.64 2.51
N PHE A 93 -7.80 -9.03 3.65
CA PHE A 93 -9.00 -9.85 3.69
C PHE A 93 -10.25 -9.14 3.13
N PRO A 94 -10.68 -7.97 3.64
CA PRO A 94 -11.84 -7.29 3.08
C PRO A 94 -11.63 -6.89 1.62
N PHE A 95 -10.44 -6.43 1.23
CA PHE A 95 -10.20 -6.06 -0.17
C PHE A 95 -10.22 -7.26 -1.11
N SER A 96 -9.66 -8.41 -0.71
CA SER A 96 -9.74 -9.61 -1.53
C SER A 96 -11.18 -10.13 -1.66
N LEU A 97 -12.00 -10.02 -0.60
CA LEU A 97 -13.43 -10.36 -0.67
C LEU A 97 -14.20 -9.43 -1.62
N LEU A 98 -13.99 -8.11 -1.47
CA LEU A 98 -14.68 -7.12 -2.30
C LEU A 98 -14.28 -7.25 -3.77
N SER A 99 -13.00 -7.53 -4.03
CA SER A 99 -12.44 -7.73 -5.37
C SER A 99 -12.66 -9.14 -5.93
N GLN A 100 -13.42 -9.99 -5.23
CA GLN A 100 -13.69 -11.40 -5.61
C GLN A 100 -12.42 -12.19 -5.99
N SER A 101 -11.30 -11.88 -5.35
CA SER A 101 -9.98 -12.40 -5.70
C SER A 101 -9.59 -13.59 -4.83
N ALA A 102 -8.86 -14.54 -5.43
CA ALA A 102 -8.43 -15.74 -4.73
C ALA A 102 -7.47 -15.40 -3.57
N MET A 103 -7.85 -15.80 -2.36
CA MET A 103 -7.00 -15.66 -1.17
C MET A 103 -6.07 -16.87 -1.06
N SER A 104 -4.87 -16.75 -1.58
CA SER A 104 -3.80 -17.74 -1.38
C SER A 104 -2.79 -17.23 -0.34
N LEU A 105 -2.06 -18.17 0.28
CA LEU A 105 -0.94 -17.82 1.15
C LEU A 105 0.12 -17.00 0.40
N ALA A 106 0.38 -17.35 -0.87
CA ALA A 106 1.31 -16.60 -1.72
C ALA A 106 0.87 -15.15 -1.91
N ALA A 107 -0.41 -14.92 -2.24
CA ALA A 107 -0.97 -13.57 -2.41
C ALA A 107 -0.88 -12.76 -1.11
N PHE A 108 -1.20 -13.37 0.03
CA PHE A 108 -1.05 -12.71 1.33
C PHE A 108 0.39 -12.33 1.64
N LEU A 109 1.36 -13.23 1.39
CA LEU A 109 2.77 -12.95 1.64
C LEU A 109 3.30 -11.84 0.72
N ILE A 110 2.95 -11.87 -0.57
CA ILE A 110 3.31 -10.81 -1.54
C ILE A 110 2.72 -9.48 -1.11
N TRP A 111 1.45 -9.45 -0.70
CA TRP A 111 0.78 -8.26 -0.18
C TRP A 111 1.52 -7.67 1.03
N VAL A 112 1.83 -8.50 2.03
CA VAL A 112 2.53 -8.07 3.25
C VAL A 112 3.94 -7.58 2.93
N LEU A 113 4.69 -8.28 2.06
CA LEU A 113 6.03 -7.86 1.66
C LEU A 113 6.01 -6.55 0.87
N GLY A 114 5.03 -6.35 -0.01
CA GLY A 114 4.83 -5.09 -0.72
C GLY A 114 4.58 -3.94 0.25
N HIS A 115 3.71 -4.13 1.23
CA HIS A 115 3.42 -3.09 2.23
C HIS A 115 4.60 -2.86 3.20
N LEU A 116 5.41 -3.88 3.46
CA LEU A 116 6.67 -3.71 4.18
C LEU A 116 7.65 -2.83 3.38
N LEU A 117 7.78 -3.05 2.07
CA LEU A 117 8.56 -2.19 1.18
C LEU A 117 8.02 -0.75 1.20
N TYR A 118 6.72 -0.57 1.03
CA TYR A 118 6.05 0.73 1.06
C TYR A 118 6.34 1.51 2.35
N THR A 119 6.11 0.88 3.50
CA THR A 119 6.34 1.51 4.81
C THR A 119 7.81 1.80 5.07
N ALA A 120 8.72 0.91 4.63
CA ALA A 120 10.16 1.15 4.71
C ALA A 120 10.59 2.35 3.85
N MET A 121 10.09 2.46 2.62
CA MET A 121 10.36 3.61 1.75
C MET A 121 9.94 4.92 2.41
N LEU A 122 8.70 4.99 2.94
CA LEU A 122 8.22 6.18 3.64
C LEU A 122 9.04 6.48 4.91
N ALA A 123 9.38 5.46 5.72
CA ALA A 123 10.18 5.66 6.92
C ALA A 123 11.59 6.21 6.61
N ILE A 124 12.24 5.71 5.55
CA ILE A 124 13.53 6.24 5.08
C ILE A 124 13.37 7.69 4.60
N GLN A 125 12.31 7.98 3.83
CA GLN A 125 12.02 9.34 3.38
C GLN A 125 11.76 10.30 4.55
N VAL A 126 11.03 9.87 5.60
CA VAL A 126 10.86 10.66 6.83
C VAL A 126 12.22 10.94 7.47
N GLY A 127 13.07 9.91 7.61
CA GLY A 127 14.38 10.05 8.25
C GLY A 127 15.38 10.93 7.49
N ARG A 128 15.26 11.06 6.17
CA ARG A 128 16.11 11.92 5.33
C ARG A 128 15.71 13.39 5.34
N ASN A 129 14.47 13.70 5.71
CA ASN A 129 13.90 15.04 5.61
C ASN A 129 13.50 15.64 6.96
N ARG A 130 13.92 14.97 8.04
CA ARG A 130 13.94 15.47 9.40
C ARG A 130 15.39 15.71 9.80
#